data_AF-A0A832MT10-F1
#
_entry.id   AF-A0A832MT10-F1
#
_cell.length_a   1.000
_cell.length_b   1.000
_cell.length_c   1.000
_cell.angle_alpha   90.00
_cell.angle_beta   90.00
_cell.angle_gamma   90.00
#
_symmetry.space_group_name_H-M   'P 1'
#
loop_
_entity.id
_entity.type
_entity.pdbx_description
1 polymer ?
#
loop_
_entity_poly.entity_id
_entity_poly.type
_entity_poly.pdbx_seq_one_letter_code
_entity_poly.pdbx_strand_id
1 'polypeptide(L)'
;MGIFIIAEIGINHNGDIEIAKDLIKVAKDAGCDAVKFQKRTIELVYTKEFLDSPRESPWGKTQRDQKMALEFGYEEYKEIDRYCKELG
;
A
#
# COMPACT_ATOMS: atom_id res chain seq x y z
N MET A 1 23.03 8.84 -18.69
CA MET A 1 21.75 9.04 -17.99
C MET A 1 20.98 7.72 -18.12
N GLY A 2 20.70 7.02 -17.02
CA GLY A 2 19.94 5.77 -17.02
C GLY A 2 18.44 6.03 -16.93
N ILE A 3 17.63 5.01 -17.25
CA ILE A 3 16.19 5.00 -16.96
C ILE A 3 16.03 4.71 -15.46
N PHE A 4 15.16 5.46 -14.78
CA PHE A 4 14.80 5.21 -13.39
C PHE A 4 13.46 4.47 -13.35
N ILE A 5 13.45 3.26 -12.80
CA ILE A 5 12.30 2.35 -12.76
C ILE A 5 11.71 2.33 -11.36
N ILE A 6 10.41 2.64 -11.28
CA ILE A 6 9.64 2.63 -10.04
C ILE A 6 8.65 1.48 -10.07
N ALA A 7 8.78 0.55 -9.11
CA ALA A 7 7.79 -0.49 -8.88
C ALA A 7 6.60 0.09 -8.10
N GLU A 8 5.44 0.21 -8.76
CA GLU A 8 4.20 0.64 -8.12
C GLU A 8 3.58 -0.52 -7.31
N ILE A 9 3.86 -0.56 -6.00
CA ILE A 9 3.21 -1.48 -5.08
C ILE A 9 1.76 -1.03 -4.82
N GLY A 10 1.54 0.28 -4.76
CA GLY A 10 0.20 0.86 -4.59
C GLY A 10 -0.47 0.37 -3.30
N ILE A 11 -1.50 -0.46 -3.45
CA ILE A 11 -2.26 -1.10 -2.35
C ILE A 11 -2.27 -2.63 -2.45
N ASN A 12 -1.38 -3.21 -3.28
CA ASN A 12 -1.33 -4.65 -3.56
C ASN A 12 -0.88 -5.49 -2.35
N HIS A 13 -0.45 -4.83 -1.28
CA HIS A 13 -0.10 -5.44 0.00
C HIS A 13 -1.32 -5.89 0.82
N ASN A 14 -2.55 -5.58 0.41
CA ASN A 14 -3.77 -6.07 1.07
C ASN A 14 -3.89 -5.70 2.56
N GLY A 15 -3.25 -4.60 2.98
CA GLY A 15 -3.19 -4.20 4.40
C GLY A 15 -2.22 -5.02 5.25
N ASP A 16 -1.41 -5.90 4.65
CA ASP A 16 -0.47 -6.77 5.35
C ASP A 16 0.98 -6.31 5.11
N ILE A 17 1.69 -6.05 6.20
CA ILE A 17 3.07 -5.56 6.17
C ILE A 17 4.06 -6.62 5.64
N GLU A 18 3.80 -7.90 5.86
CA GLU A 18 4.67 -8.96 5.37
C GLU A 18 4.53 -9.12 3.86
N ILE A 19 3.31 -9.02 3.32
CA ILE A 19 3.09 -8.95 1.86
C ILE A 19 3.78 -7.71 1.27
N ALA A 20 3.73 -6.55 1.95
CA ALA A 20 4.45 -5.36 1.50
C ALA A 20 5.97 -5.61 1.41
N LYS A 21 6.56 -6.29 2.40
CA LYS A 21 8.00 -6.63 2.42
C LYS A 21 8.37 -7.61 1.32
N ASP A 22 7.53 -8.62 1.07
CA ASP A 22 7.71 -9.54 -0.06
C ASP A 22 7.69 -8.81 -1.41
N LEU A 23 6.75 -7.87 -1.60
CA LEU A 23 6.67 -7.06 -2.81
C LEU A 23 7.88 -6.14 -2.99
N ILE A 24 8.38 -5.53 -1.91
CA ILE A 24 9.61 -4.72 -1.92
C ILE A 24 10.79 -5.59 -2.36
N LYS A 25 10.92 -6.79 -1.79
CA LYS A 25 12.00 -7.71 -2.14
C LYS A 25 11.95 -8.14 -3.60
N VAL A 26 10.77 -8.49 -4.11
CA VAL A 26 10.58 -8.82 -5.53
C VAL A 26 10.96 -7.64 -6.44
N ALA A 27 10.58 -6.40 -6.08
CA ALA A 27 10.97 -5.22 -6.84
C ALA A 27 12.49 -5.01 -6.88
N LYS A 28 13.17 -5.23 -5.75
CA LYS A 28 14.63 -5.17 -5.65
C LYS A 28 15.30 -6.24 -6.51
N ASP A 29 14.84 -7.48 -6.40
CA ASP A 29 15.36 -8.62 -7.15
C ASP A 29 15.14 -8.45 -8.67
N ALA A 30 14.07 -7.76 -9.07
CA ALA A 30 13.79 -7.39 -10.45
C ALA A 30 14.65 -6.21 -10.98
N GLY A 31 15.45 -5.57 -10.12
CA GLY A 31 16.32 -4.47 -10.50
C GLY A 31 15.62 -3.11 -10.59
N CYS A 32 14.50 -2.91 -9.89
CA CYS A 32 13.87 -1.59 -9.79
C CYS A 32 14.70 -0.65 -8.90
N ASP A 33 14.67 0.65 -9.21
CA ASP A 33 15.41 1.66 -8.45
C ASP A 33 14.64 2.17 -7.22
N ALA A 34 13.30 2.08 -7.26
CA ALA A 34 12.45 2.47 -6.15
C ALA A 34 11.15 1.67 -6.11
N VAL A 35 10.50 1.70 -4.95
CA VAL A 35 9.12 1.25 -4.75
C VAL A 35 8.23 2.45 -4.43
N LYS A 36 6.97 2.41 -4.85
CA LYS A 36 5.98 3.45 -4.57
C LYS A 36 4.69 2.85 -4.02
N PHE A 37 4.19 3.48 -2.96
CA PHE A 37 2.94 3.11 -2.27
C PHE A 37 1.89 4.21 -2.45
N GLN A 38 0.62 3.85 -2.33
CA GLN A 38 -0.48 4.81 -2.28
C GLN A 38 -0.88 5.06 -0.82
N LYS A 39 -0.89 6.33 -0.40
CA LYS A 39 -1.44 6.75 0.90
C LYS A 39 -2.70 7.55 0.66
N ARG A 40 -3.78 7.24 1.39
CA ARG A 40 -4.99 8.06 1.40
C ARG A 40 -5.42 8.34 2.82
N THR A 41 -6.01 9.51 3.03
CA THR A 41 -6.85 9.75 4.21
C THR A 41 -8.28 9.52 3.75
N ILE A 42 -8.84 8.35 4.08
CA ILE A 42 -10.08 7.84 3.48
C ILE A 42 -11.23 8.85 3.58
N GLU A 43 -11.40 9.47 4.75
CA GLU A 43 -12.44 10.47 4.99
C GLU A 43 -12.29 11.78 4.20
N LEU A 44 -11.09 12.07 3.68
CA LEU A 44 -10.83 13.28 2.88
C LEU A 44 -10.95 13.01 1.38
N VAL A 45 -10.64 11.79 0.95
CA VAL A 45 -10.60 11.43 -0.48
C VAL A 45 -11.99 11.03 -0.99
N TYR A 46 -12.86 10.52 -0.11
CA TYR A 46 -14.15 9.96 -0.48
C TYR A 46 -15.30 10.63 0.26
N THR A 47 -16.45 10.75 -0.40
CA THR A 47 -17.67 11.20 0.27
C THR A 47 -18.20 10.14 1.22
N LYS A 48 -18.94 10.57 2.25
CA LYS A 48 -19.56 9.66 3.21
C LYS A 48 -20.52 8.69 2.50
N GLU A 49 -21.31 9.18 1.55
CA GLU A 49 -22.27 8.37 0.80
C GLU A 49 -21.58 7.24 0.04
N PHE A 50 -20.40 7.50 -0.53
CA PHE A 50 -19.62 6.46 -1.21
C PHE A 50 -19.04 5.46 -0.22
N LEU A 51 -18.47 5.93 0.89
CA LEU A 51 -17.87 5.07 1.91
C LEU A 51 -18.89 4.12 2.55
N ASP A 52 -20.11 4.60 2.76
CA ASP A 52 -21.20 3.84 3.39
C ASP A 52 -21.93 2.93 2.36
N SER A 53 -21.58 3.01 1.07
CA SER A 53 -22.18 2.17 0.03
C SER A 53 -21.71 0.70 0.10
N PRO A 54 -22.56 -0.27 -0.28
CA PRO A 54 -22.24 -1.69 -0.17
C PRO A 54 -21.08 -2.12 -1.07
N ARG A 55 -20.20 -2.95 -0.51
CA ARG A 55 -19.16 -3.68 -1.23
C ARG A 55 -18.74 -4.91 -0.44
N GLU A 56 -19.03 -6.08 -0.97
CA GLU A 56 -18.52 -7.33 -0.40
C GLU A 56 -17.00 -7.44 -0.61
N SER A 57 -16.27 -7.69 0.47
CA SER A 57 -14.82 -7.87 0.47
C SER A 57 -14.37 -8.73 1.67
N PRO A 58 -13.14 -9.25 1.67
CA PRO A 58 -12.60 -9.98 2.83
C PRO A 58 -12.61 -9.19 4.15
N TRP A 59 -12.69 -7.85 4.08
CA TRP A 59 -12.59 -6.96 5.24
C TRP A 59 -13.92 -6.41 5.72
N GLY A 60 -15.02 -6.68 5.02
CA GLY A 60 -16.34 -6.19 5.38
C GLY A 60 -17.25 -6.01 4.18
N LYS A 61 -18.34 -5.27 4.40
CA LYS A 61 -19.47 -5.16 3.47
C LYS A 61 -19.68 -3.77 2.90
N THR A 62 -18.81 -2.82 3.24
CA THR A 62 -18.86 -1.44 2.74
C THR A 62 -17.59 -1.05 2.00
N GLN A 63 -17.66 0.01 1.19
CA GLN A 63 -16.47 0.62 0.59
C GLN A 63 -15.48 1.09 1.66
N ARG A 64 -15.98 1.59 2.80
CA ARG A 64 -15.17 2.00 3.95
C ARG A 64 -14.35 0.84 4.50
N ASP A 65 -14.98 -0.31 4.75
CA ASP A 65 -14.32 -1.47 5.35
C ASP A 65 -13.08 -1.89 4.55
N GLN A 66 -13.25 -2.09 3.24
CA GLN A 66 -12.14 -2.46 2.38
C GLN A 66 -11.05 -1.38 2.38
N LYS A 67 -11.43 -0.12 2.20
CA LYS A 67 -10.45 0.97 2.06
C LYS A 67 -9.64 1.18 3.33
N MET A 68 -10.29 1.16 4.48
CA MET A 68 -9.64 1.29 5.77
C MET A 68 -8.67 0.13 6.01
N ALA A 69 -9.07 -1.10 5.67
CA ALA A 69 -8.21 -2.26 5.83
C ALA A 69 -6.97 -2.24 4.93
N LEU A 70 -7.05 -1.61 3.75
CA LEU A 70 -5.92 -1.47 2.82
C LEU A 70 -4.99 -0.30 3.17
N GLU A 71 -5.35 0.58 4.09
CA GLU A 71 -4.52 1.72 4.46
C GLU A 71 -3.49 1.38 5.53
N PHE A 72 -2.26 1.80 5.28
CA PHE A 72 -1.21 1.79 6.28
C PHE A 72 -1.21 3.09 7.11
N GLY A 73 -0.86 2.92 8.39
CA GLY A 73 -0.59 3.98 9.34
C GLY A 73 0.89 4.32 9.41
N TYR A 74 1.24 5.12 10.42
CA TYR A 74 2.60 5.62 10.58
C TYR A 74 3.62 4.52 10.85
N GLU A 75 3.27 3.54 11.70
CA GLU A 75 4.20 2.46 12.08
C GLU A 75 4.51 1.52 10.90
N GLU A 76 3.52 1.23 10.05
CA GLU A 76 3.75 0.41 8.85
C GLU A 76 4.66 1.13 7.85
N TYR A 77 4.48 2.45 7.63
CA TYR A 77 5.39 3.20 6.76
C TYR A 77 6.79 3.35 7.35
N LYS A 78 6.92 3.40 8.67
CA LYS A 78 8.21 3.39 9.35
C LYS A 78 8.92 2.04 9.16
N GLU A 79 8.20 0.93 9.23
CA GLU A 79 8.73 -0.40 8.94
C GLU A 79 9.12 -0.54 7.46
N ILE A 80 8.31 -0.03 6.52
CA ILE A 80 8.64 0.01 5.09
C ILE A 80 9.94 0.79 4.86
N ASP A 81 10.06 2.00 5.43
CA ASP A 81 11.28 2.82 5.31
C ASP A 81 12.52 2.10 5.86
N ARG A 82 12.41 1.48 7.04
CA ARG A 82 13.47 0.66 7.62
C ARG A 82 13.88 -0.48 6.68
N TYR A 83 12.90 -1.23 6.18
CA TYR A 83 13.16 -2.41 5.34
C TYR A 83 13.77 -2.05 3.98
N CYS A 84 13.28 -0.99 3.33
CA CYS A 84 13.88 -0.47 2.10
C CYS A 84 15.36 -0.07 2.31
N LYS A 85 15.70 0.57 3.45
CA LYS A 85 17.08 0.94 3.78
C LYS A 85 17.97 -0.28 4.03
N GLU A 86 17.42 -1.36 4.58
CA GLU A 86 18.15 -2.61 4.81
C GLU A 86 18.49 -3.35 3.51
N LEU A 87 17.62 -3.27 2.50
CA LEU A 87 17.84 -3.89 1.18
C LEU A 87 18.70 -3.02 0.24
N GLY A 88 18.78 -1.71 0.51
CA GLY A 88 19.47 -0.72 -0.31
C GLY A 88 18.88 -0.56 -1.70
#